data_AF-A0A9W6L466-F1
#
_entry.id   AF-A0A9W6L466-F1
#
_cell.length_a   1.000
_cell.length_b   1.000
_cell.length_c   1.000
_cell.angle_alpha   90.00
_cell.angle_beta   90.00
_cell.angle_gamma   90.00
#
_symmetry.space_group_name_H-M   'P 1'
#
loop_
_entity.id
_entity.type
_entity.pdbx_description
1 polymer ?
#
loop_
_entity_poly.entity_id
_entity_poly.type
_entity_poly.pdbx_seq_one_letter_code
_entity_poly.pdbx_strand_id
1 'polypeptide(L)'
;MGDSAVDRAEAPVAEVPGSGTERVALTPAAAELLVRLTDIHGPLMFHQSGGCCDGSAPMCYPDGDFKTGGQDVHLGDLSVGGLAKPIGFWMSRSQFEYWKHTHLTVDVVKGRGSGFSVEAPEGVRFLIRSRLFTDEEWERLKDDL
;
A
#
# COMPACT_ATOMS: atom_id res chain seq x y z
N MET A 1 -37.58 10.21 18.75
CA MET A 1 -36.30 10.67 18.17
C MET A 1 -35.27 9.60 18.45
N GLY A 2 -35.05 8.70 17.49
CA GLY A 2 -34.16 7.54 17.65
C GLY A 2 -32.74 7.92 17.28
N ASP A 3 -31.84 7.80 18.25
CA ASP A 3 -30.39 7.89 18.05
C ASP A 3 -29.94 6.58 17.41
N SER A 4 -29.68 6.60 16.10
CA SER A 4 -29.15 5.44 15.38
C SER A 4 -27.65 5.43 15.56
N ALA A 5 -27.20 4.71 16.59
CA ALA A 5 -25.82 4.29 16.73
C ALA A 5 -25.44 3.49 15.47
N VAL A 6 -24.68 4.13 14.59
CA VAL A 6 -23.98 3.43 13.51
C VAL A 6 -22.92 2.56 14.17
N ASP A 7 -23.24 1.27 14.25
CA ASP A 7 -22.36 0.18 14.60
C ASP A 7 -21.11 0.26 13.71
N ARG A 8 -20.01 0.75 14.29
CA ARG A 8 -18.67 0.67 13.70
C ARG A 8 -18.19 -0.76 13.93
N ALA A 9 -18.69 -1.68 13.11
CA ALA A 9 -18.11 -3.00 13.01
C ALA A 9 -16.66 -2.83 12.53
N GLU A 10 -15.71 -2.97 13.45
CA GLU A 10 -14.31 -3.17 13.11
C GLU A 10 -14.23 -4.49 12.34
N ALA A 11 -13.98 -4.39 11.03
CA ALA A 11 -13.74 -5.55 10.20
C ALA A 11 -12.53 -6.31 10.76
N PRO A 12 -12.61 -7.66 10.86
CA PRO A 12 -11.51 -8.45 11.39
C PRO A 12 -10.24 -8.19 10.60
N VAL A 13 -9.13 -8.01 11.32
CA VAL A 13 -7.80 -7.84 10.71
C VAL A 13 -7.45 -9.17 10.06
N ALA A 14 -7.68 -9.28 8.74
CA ALA A 14 -7.30 -10.47 7.99
C ALA A 14 -5.78 -10.67 8.14
N GLU A 15 -5.35 -11.87 8.53
CA GLU A 15 -3.94 -12.23 8.51
C GLU A 15 -3.43 -12.11 7.08
N VAL A 16 -2.48 -11.21 6.87
CA VAL A 16 -1.92 -10.94 5.55
C VAL A 16 -0.68 -11.83 5.38
N PRO A 17 -0.64 -12.67 4.34
CA PRO A 17 0.51 -13.52 4.09
C PRO A 17 1.68 -12.66 3.60
N GLY A 18 2.74 -12.60 4.41
CA GLY A 18 4.06 -12.10 4.02
C GLY A 18 5.09 -13.14 4.47
N SER A 19 5.96 -13.57 3.56
CA SER A 19 6.95 -14.61 3.79
C SER A 19 8.14 -14.10 4.61
N GLY A 20 7.90 -13.70 5.86
CA GLY A 20 8.91 -13.45 6.90
C GLY A 20 9.90 -12.29 6.71
N THR A 21 10.11 -11.76 5.49
CA THR A 21 11.04 -10.64 5.24
C THR A 21 10.55 -9.66 4.17
N GLU A 22 9.45 -9.93 3.47
CA GLU A 22 8.89 -8.96 2.53
C GLU A 22 8.50 -7.67 3.27
N ARG A 23 8.88 -6.50 2.73
CA ARG A 23 8.56 -5.20 3.35
C ARG A 23 7.14 -4.73 3.05
N VAL A 24 6.55 -5.20 1.96
CA VAL A 24 5.23 -4.80 1.50
C VAL A 24 4.48 -5.98 0.88
N ALA A 25 3.18 -6.07 1.16
CA ALA A 25 2.27 -7.08 0.61
C ALA A 25 0.92 -6.45 0.23
N LEU A 26 0.03 -7.25 -0.36
CA LEU A 26 -1.33 -6.87 -0.73
C LEU A 26 -2.36 -7.72 0.00
N THR A 27 -3.52 -7.14 0.31
CA THR A 27 -4.71 -7.96 0.57
C THR A 27 -5.28 -8.51 -0.74
N PRO A 28 -6.08 -9.60 -0.70
CA PRO A 28 -6.75 -10.10 -1.90
C PRO A 28 -7.62 -9.05 -2.60
N ALA A 29 -8.36 -8.24 -1.83
CA ALA A 29 -9.22 -7.20 -2.37
C ALA A 29 -8.41 -6.10 -3.09
N ALA A 30 -7.24 -5.71 -2.55
CA ALA A 30 -6.36 -4.76 -3.21
C ALA A 30 -5.79 -5.34 -4.51
N ALA A 31 -5.37 -6.62 -4.49
CA ALA A 31 -4.87 -7.31 -5.69
C ALA A 31 -5.92 -7.37 -6.81
N GLU A 32 -7.17 -7.72 -6.50
CA GLU A 32 -8.27 -7.74 -7.47
C GLU A 32 -8.58 -6.36 -8.07
N LEU A 33 -8.52 -5.31 -7.26
CA LEU A 33 -8.66 -3.94 -7.76
C LEU A 33 -7.51 -3.57 -8.70
N LEU A 34 -6.27 -3.93 -8.36
CA LEU A 34 -5.10 -3.60 -9.17
C LEU A 34 -5.13 -4.26 -10.55
N VAL A 35 -5.69 -5.47 -10.68
CA VAL A 35 -5.93 -6.08 -12.00
C VAL A 35 -6.82 -5.18 -12.86
N ARG A 36 -7.99 -4.80 -12.32
CA ARG A 36 -8.94 -3.94 -13.04
C ARG A 36 -8.36 -2.57 -13.39
N LEU A 37 -7.64 -1.95 -12.47
CA LEU A 37 -7.01 -0.65 -12.71
C LEU A 37 -5.90 -0.75 -13.76
N THR A 38 -5.15 -1.85 -13.77
CA THR A 38 -4.09 -2.07 -14.78
C THR A 38 -4.69 -2.24 -16.18
N ASP A 39 -5.85 -2.90 -16.30
CA ASP A 39 -6.56 -3.02 -17.59
C ASP A 39 -6.99 -1.65 -18.15
N ILE A 40 -7.30 -0.69 -17.28
CA ILE A 40 -7.78 0.65 -17.66
C ILE A 40 -6.60 1.61 -17.92
N HIS A 41 -5.60 1.59 -17.06
CA HIS A 41 -4.55 2.61 -17.00
C HIS A 41 -3.19 2.13 -17.51
N GLY A 42 -3.04 0.83 -17.79
CA GLY A 42 -1.75 0.21 -18.07
C GLY A 42 -0.98 -0.11 -16.78
N PRO A 43 0.33 -0.43 -16.88
CA PRO A 43 1.15 -0.75 -15.72
C PRO A 43 1.06 0.33 -14.64
N LEU A 44 1.08 -0.10 -13.37
CA LEU A 44 0.89 0.77 -12.22
C LEU A 44 2.13 0.80 -11.33
N MET A 45 2.21 1.83 -10.48
CA MET A 45 3.17 1.95 -9.39
C MET A 45 2.49 2.53 -8.15
N PHE A 46 3.09 2.29 -6.98
CA PHE A 46 2.71 2.96 -5.75
C PHE A 46 3.79 3.94 -5.27
N HIS A 47 3.35 5.04 -4.65
CA HIS A 47 4.22 5.91 -3.86
C HIS A 47 3.59 6.28 -2.52
N GLN A 48 4.38 6.24 -1.46
CA GLN A 48 4.00 6.69 -0.11
C GLN A 48 4.92 7.83 0.35
N SER A 49 4.39 9.05 0.43
CA SER A 49 5.05 10.19 1.09
C SER A 49 4.31 10.51 2.40
N GLY A 50 5.05 10.78 3.48
CA GLY A 50 4.51 11.05 4.83
C GLY A 50 3.78 12.39 5.01
N GLY A 51 2.84 12.74 4.14
CA GLY A 51 2.23 14.08 4.03
C GLY A 51 0.93 14.33 4.82
N CYS A 52 0.63 15.62 5.06
CA CYS A 52 -0.46 16.12 5.90
C CYS A 52 -1.83 16.25 5.20
N CYS A 53 -1.90 16.23 3.85
CA CYS A 53 -3.13 16.60 3.12
C CYS A 53 -3.99 15.40 2.67
N ASP A 54 -3.44 14.19 2.62
CA ASP A 54 -4.12 12.92 2.34
C ASP A 54 -3.71 11.80 3.31
N GLY A 55 -2.79 12.09 4.24
CA GLY A 55 -2.35 11.17 5.28
C GLY A 55 -1.55 10.00 4.70
N SER A 56 -1.16 9.09 5.57
CA SER A 56 -0.33 7.91 5.31
C SER A 56 -0.93 6.87 4.35
N ALA A 57 -1.85 7.25 3.45
CA ALA A 57 -2.42 6.39 2.43
C ALA A 57 -1.43 6.25 1.26
N PRO A 58 -1.32 5.06 0.66
CA PRO A 58 -0.43 4.86 -0.47
C PRO A 58 -1.16 5.32 -1.73
N MET A 59 -0.45 6.03 -2.60
CA MET A 59 -0.98 6.57 -3.83
C MET A 59 -0.64 5.66 -5.01
N CYS A 60 -1.62 5.34 -5.84
CA CYS A 60 -1.46 4.50 -7.02
C CYS A 60 -1.47 5.37 -8.29
N TYR A 61 -0.45 5.20 -9.13
CA TYR A 61 -0.28 5.95 -10.38
C TYR A 61 -0.04 4.98 -11.55
N PRO A 62 -0.27 5.40 -12.81
CA PRO A 62 0.35 4.75 -13.94
C PRO A 62 1.88 4.75 -13.78
N ASP A 63 2.52 3.66 -14.19
CA ASP A 63 3.96 3.48 -14.03
C ASP A 63 4.74 4.58 -14.76
N GLY A 64 5.63 5.25 -14.01
CA GLY A 64 6.45 6.35 -14.51
C GLY A 64 5.81 7.74 -14.46
N ASP A 65 4.53 7.88 -14.09
CA ASP A 65 3.88 9.20 -13.95
C ASP A 65 4.35 9.92 -12.67
N PHE A 66 4.59 9.18 -11.59
CA PHE A 66 5.32 9.71 -10.45
C PHE A 66 6.83 9.50 -10.65
N LYS A 67 7.61 10.59 -10.63
CA LYS A 67 9.06 10.53 -10.79
C LYS A 67 9.74 10.22 -9.46
N THR A 68 10.25 9.00 -9.32
CA THR A 68 11.08 8.60 -8.18
C THR A 68 12.53 9.04 -8.37
N GLY A 69 13.27 9.22 -7.27
CA GLY A 69 14.68 9.56 -7.28
C GLY A 69 15.43 9.10 -6.03
N GLY A 70 16.64 9.61 -5.79
CA GLY A 70 17.47 9.18 -4.64
C GLY A 70 16.87 9.44 -3.25
N GLN A 71 15.78 10.22 -3.18
CA GLN A 71 15.01 10.47 -1.97
C GLN A 71 13.82 9.51 -1.80
N ASP A 72 13.69 8.52 -2.68
CA ASP A 72 12.69 7.46 -2.59
C ASP A 72 13.39 6.10 -2.43
N VAL A 73 12.80 5.25 -1.60
CA VAL A 73 13.24 3.89 -1.35
C VAL A 73 12.26 2.95 -2.03
N HIS A 74 12.78 2.01 -2.81
CA HIS A 74 11.99 0.91 -3.35
C HIS A 74 11.79 -0.15 -2.26
N LEU A 75 10.55 -0.39 -1.84
CA LEU A 75 10.25 -1.37 -0.79
C LEU A 75 10.11 -2.78 -1.34
N GLY A 76 9.67 -2.90 -2.59
CA GLY A 76 9.49 -4.19 -3.23
C GLY A 76 8.53 -4.13 -4.41
N ASP A 77 8.54 -5.23 -5.16
CA ASP A 77 7.73 -5.49 -6.33
C ASP A 77 6.52 -6.35 -5.95
N LEU A 78 5.32 -5.78 -6.02
CA LEU A 78 4.07 -6.46 -5.70
C LEU A 78 3.62 -7.34 -6.87
N SER A 79 3.80 -8.65 -6.73
CA SER A 79 3.34 -9.63 -7.71
C SER A 79 1.85 -9.90 -7.56
N VAL A 80 1.09 -9.69 -8.64
CA VAL A 80 -0.37 -9.89 -8.68
C VAL A 80 -0.72 -10.88 -9.78
N GLY A 81 -1.44 -11.94 -9.43
CA GLY A 81 -1.97 -12.88 -10.42
C GLY A 81 -2.86 -12.17 -11.43
N GLY A 82 -2.62 -12.41 -12.73
CA GLY A 82 -3.32 -11.73 -13.82
C GLY A 82 -2.59 -10.51 -14.38
N LEU A 83 -1.53 -10.03 -13.71
CA LEU A 83 -0.67 -8.97 -14.26
C LEU A 83 0.58 -9.54 -14.93
N ALA A 84 0.98 -8.95 -16.05
CA ALA A 84 2.19 -9.34 -16.78
C ALA A 84 3.48 -8.80 -16.14
N LYS A 85 3.38 -7.73 -15.34
CA LYS A 85 4.49 -7.09 -14.63
C LYS A 85 4.10 -6.87 -13.17
N PRO A 86 5.04 -6.98 -12.23
CA PRO A 86 4.78 -6.58 -10.85
C PRO A 86 4.59 -5.06 -10.75
N ILE A 87 3.98 -4.63 -9.65
CA ILE A 87 3.74 -3.22 -9.33
C ILE A 87 4.77 -2.78 -8.30
N GLY A 88 5.67 -1.87 -8.69
CA GLY A 88 6.70 -1.35 -7.78
C GLY A 88 6.09 -0.47 -6.68
N PHE A 89 6.50 -0.67 -5.43
CA PHE A 89 6.09 0.16 -4.30
C PHE A 89 7.25 1.01 -3.79
N TRP A 90 7.06 2.33 -3.81
CA TRP A 90 8.07 3.30 -3.41
C TRP A 90 7.61 4.09 -2.19
N MET A 91 8.56 4.56 -1.39
CA MET A 91 8.29 5.43 -0.25
C MET A 91 9.36 6.51 -0.13
N SER A 92 8.98 7.69 0.33
CA SER A 92 9.98 8.72 0.63
C SER A 92 10.95 8.21 1.69
N ARG A 93 12.24 8.55 1.54
CA ARG A 93 13.31 8.15 2.47
C ARG A 93 13.00 8.55 3.91
N SER A 94 12.44 9.75 4.11
CA SER A 94 12.01 10.20 5.44
C SER A 94 10.97 9.27 6.07
N GLN A 95 9.95 8.88 5.30
CA GLN A 95 8.90 7.98 5.76
C GLN A 95 9.45 6.57 5.98
N PHE A 96 10.36 6.13 5.12
CA PHE A 96 11.04 4.85 5.25
C PHE A 96 11.81 4.76 6.57
N GLU A 97 12.56 5.79 6.97
CA GLU A 97 13.27 5.76 8.26
C GLU A 97 12.32 5.54 9.45
N TYR A 98 11.12 6.11 9.40
CA TYR A 98 10.11 5.89 10.42
C TYR A 98 9.49 4.49 10.36
N TRP A 99 9.38 3.86 9.20
CA TRP A 99 8.63 2.61 8.99
C TRP A 99 9.49 1.40 8.64
N LYS A 100 10.82 1.53 8.58
CA LYS A 100 11.72 0.44 8.15
C LYS A 100 11.61 -0.84 8.99
N HIS A 101 11.10 -0.72 10.21
CA HIS A 101 10.89 -1.82 11.16
C HIS A 101 9.45 -2.38 11.14
N THR A 102 8.66 -2.03 10.12
CA THR A 102 7.30 -2.56 9.92
C THR A 102 7.16 -3.30 8.60
N HIS A 103 6.37 -4.37 8.63
CA HIS A 103 5.78 -4.96 7.43
C HIS A 103 4.53 -4.16 7.07
N LEU A 104 4.40 -3.80 5.81
CA LEU A 104 3.27 -3.05 5.28
C LEU A 104 2.37 -3.94 4.45
N THR A 105 1.07 -3.76 4.58
CA THR A 105 0.10 -4.35 3.68
C THR A 105 -0.74 -3.25 3.07
N VAL A 106 -0.78 -3.19 1.74
CA VAL A 106 -1.74 -2.36 1.03
C VAL A 106 -3.07 -3.08 1.00
N ASP A 107 -4.08 -2.42 1.54
CA ASP A 107 -5.47 -2.83 1.52
C ASP A 107 -6.32 -1.81 0.77
N VAL A 108 -7.57 -2.14 0.50
CA VAL A 108 -8.56 -1.25 -0.11
C VAL A 108 -9.82 -1.17 0.73
N VAL A 109 -10.33 0.04 0.93
CA VAL A 109 -11.57 0.29 1.67
C VAL A 109 -12.47 1.25 0.91
N LYS A 110 -13.78 1.20 1.17
CA LYS A 110 -14.72 2.21 0.67
C LYS A 110 -14.34 3.58 1.24
N GLY A 111 -14.38 4.61 0.39
CA GLY A 111 -14.08 5.97 0.82
C GLY A 111 -13.54 6.81 -0.31
N ARG A 112 -13.44 8.12 -0.05
CA ARG A 112 -12.87 9.05 -1.01
C ARG A 112 -11.35 8.89 -1.03
N GLY A 113 -10.81 8.44 -2.15
CA GLY A 113 -9.37 8.48 -2.46
C GLY A 113 -8.88 9.91 -2.71
N SER A 114 -7.56 10.07 -2.72
CA SER A 114 -6.92 11.30 -3.17
C SER A 114 -7.16 11.48 -4.67
N GLY A 115 -7.42 12.72 -5.12
CA GLY A 115 -7.75 12.99 -6.52
C GLY A 115 -6.63 12.69 -7.52
N PHE A 116 -5.42 12.38 -7.02
CA PHE A 116 -4.28 11.97 -7.84
C PHE A 116 -4.14 10.45 -7.98
N SER A 117 -4.85 9.68 -7.15
CA SER A 117 -4.76 8.21 -7.16
C SER A 117 -5.77 7.62 -8.15
N VAL A 118 -5.35 6.63 -8.93
CA VAL A 118 -6.16 6.11 -10.05
C VAL A 118 -7.44 5.39 -9.61
N GLU A 119 -7.52 4.91 -8.37
CA GLU A 119 -8.73 4.26 -7.83
C GLU A 119 -9.80 5.26 -7.37
N ALA A 120 -9.49 6.56 -7.28
CA ALA A 120 -10.41 7.55 -6.73
C ALA A 120 -11.78 7.59 -7.42
N PRO A 121 -11.90 7.43 -8.76
CA PRO A 121 -13.20 7.35 -9.45
C PRO A 121 -14.05 6.14 -9.06
N GLU A 122 -13.43 5.08 -8.52
CA GLU A 122 -14.10 3.82 -8.14
C GLU A 122 -14.80 3.91 -6.76
N GLY A 123 -14.74 5.06 -6.09
CA GLY A 123 -15.36 5.26 -4.76
C GLY A 123 -14.68 4.49 -3.62
N VAL A 124 -13.43 4.07 -3.85
CA VAL A 124 -12.57 3.38 -2.89
C VAL A 124 -11.26 4.15 -2.72
N ARG A 125 -10.47 3.73 -1.73
CA ARG A 125 -9.10 4.22 -1.50
C ARG A 125 -8.22 3.10 -1.02
N PHE A 126 -6.94 3.17 -1.36
CA PHE A 126 -5.95 2.32 -0.73
C PHE A 126 -5.66 2.77 0.72
N LEU A 127 -5.22 1.83 1.54
CA LEU A 127 -4.89 1.99 2.95
C LEU A 127 -3.67 1.13 3.29
N ILE A 128 -2.72 1.67 4.05
CA ILE A 128 -1.66 0.85 4.66
C ILE A 128 -2.14 0.29 6.00
N ARG A 129 -2.05 -1.03 6.13
CA ARG A 129 -2.02 -1.74 7.42
C ARG A 129 -0.56 -2.05 7.73
N SER A 130 -0.17 -1.95 9.00
CA SER A 130 1.21 -2.20 9.40
C SER A 130 1.28 -3.11 10.61
N ARG A 131 2.28 -3.99 10.64
CA ARG A 131 2.72 -4.69 11.85
C ARG A 131 4.22 -4.48 12.04
N LEU A 132 4.69 -4.54 13.28
CA LEU A 132 6.12 -4.61 13.54
C LEU A 132 6.67 -5.92 12.96
N PHE A 133 7.90 -5.89 12.45
CA PHE A 133 8.67 -7.11 12.26
C PHE A 133 8.95 -7.74 13.63
N THR A 134 8.99 -9.07 13.68
CA THR A 134 9.56 -9.75 14.85
C THR A 134 11.07 -9.51 14.90
N ASP A 135 11.70 -9.74 16.05
CA ASP A 135 13.15 -9.60 16.18
C ASP A 135 13.88 -10.45 15.13
N GLU A 136 13.45 -11.69 14.91
CA GLU A 136 14.04 -12.59 13.91
C GLU A 136 13.89 -12.05 12.47
N GLU A 137 12.72 -11.54 12.12
CA GLU A 137 12.47 -10.94 10.79
C GLU A 137 13.31 -9.67 10.60
N TRP A 138 13.44 -8.85 11.64
CA TRP A 138 14.20 -7.60 11.60
C TRP A 138 15.71 -7.84 11.51
N GLU A 139 16.23 -8.81 12.25
CA GLU A 139 17.64 -9.20 12.19
C GLU A 139 18.04 -9.64 10.77
N ARG A 140 17.16 -10.34 10.05
CA ARG A 140 17.40 -10.70 8.64
C ARG A 140 17.37 -9.51 7.68
N LEU A 141 16.62 -8.46 8.02
CA LEU A 141 16.36 -7.33 7.13
C LEU A 141 17.31 -6.16 7.30
N LYS A 142 17.90 -6.01 8.48
CA LYS A 142 18.77 -4.86 8.79
C LYS A 142 20.14 -4.95 8.14
N ASP A 143 20.58 -6.15 7.77
CA ASP A 143 21.87 -6.38 7.12
C ASP A 143 21.90 -5.89 5.66
N ASP A 144 20.72 -5.67 5.07
CA ASP A 144 20.52 -5.20 3.69
C ASP A 144 20.26 -3.68 3.59
N LEU A 145 20.33 -2.93 4.70
CA LEU A 145 20.07 -1.47 4.78
C LEU A 145 21.34 -0.63 4.72
#